data_AF-A0A7H8KNB2-F1
#
_entry.id   AF-A0A7H8KNB2-F1
#
_cell.length_a   1.000
_cell.length_b   1.000
_cell.length_c   1.000
_cell.angle_alpha   90.00
_cell.angle_beta   90.00
_cell.angle_gamma   90.00
#
_symmetry.space_group_name_H-M   'P 1'
#
loop_
_entity.id
_entity.type
_entity.pdbx_description
1 polymer ?
#
loop_
_entity_poly.entity_id
_entity_poly.type
_entity_poly.pdbx_seq_one_letter_code
_entity_poly.pdbx_strand_id
1 'polypeptide(L)'
;MPVINEPRRPQGGPPTSAPPRVPEPAEPPGHSSGHSSGRSSGPPPQPVGHQTASIGHQAAAQLLGLREVVLPAAVVAAADLLLGDALGSDDPVTREAAAATRGRLRAALGLA
;
A
#
# COMPACT_ATOMS: atom_id res chain seq x y z
N MET A 1 13.59 -29.15 -57.67
CA MET A 1 14.46 -29.75 -56.62
C MET A 1 14.30 -28.94 -55.35
N PRO A 2 13.45 -29.36 -54.39
CA PRO A 2 13.29 -28.64 -53.14
C PRO A 2 14.48 -28.92 -52.20
N VAL A 3 15.05 -27.86 -51.63
CA VAL A 3 16.15 -27.92 -50.65
C VAL A 3 15.52 -27.94 -49.27
N ILE A 4 15.61 -29.07 -48.57
CA ILE A 4 15.08 -29.27 -47.23
C ILE A 4 16.09 -28.69 -46.24
N ASN A 5 15.70 -27.63 -45.52
CA ASN A 5 16.47 -27.07 -44.41
C ASN A 5 16.15 -27.87 -43.14
N GLU A 6 17.09 -28.67 -42.64
CA GLU A 6 16.95 -29.34 -41.33
C GLU A 6 17.28 -28.37 -40.17
N PRO A 7 16.47 -28.31 -39.10
CA PRO A 7 16.78 -27.53 -37.91
C PRO A 7 17.79 -28.26 -37.00
N ARG A 8 18.89 -27.57 -36.67
CA ARG A 8 19.94 -28.05 -35.76
C ARG A 8 19.38 -28.28 -34.35
N ARG A 9 19.57 -29.49 -33.80
CA ARG A 9 19.33 -29.81 -32.38
C ARG A 9 20.35 -29.11 -31.48
N PRO A 10 19.95 -28.45 -30.38
CA PRO A 10 20.87 -28.10 -29.31
C PRO A 10 21.18 -29.34 -28.45
N GLN A 11 22.46 -29.70 -28.35
CA GLN A 11 22.99 -30.64 -27.35
C GLN A 11 23.52 -29.86 -26.13
N GLY A 12 23.24 -30.38 -24.94
CA GLY A 12 23.71 -29.90 -23.63
C GLY A 12 22.51 -29.78 -22.69
N GLY A 13 22.10 -30.81 -21.94
CA GLY A 13 22.89 -31.50 -20.91
C GLY A 13 22.66 -30.77 -19.57
N PRO A 14 21.92 -31.35 -18.61
CA PRO A 14 21.57 -30.65 -17.37
C PRO A 14 22.74 -30.65 -16.36
N PRO A 15 23.15 -29.51 -15.79
CA PRO A 15 23.87 -29.54 -14.54
C PRO A 15 22.90 -29.87 -13.41
N THR A 16 23.15 -31.02 -12.81
CA THR A 16 22.64 -31.51 -11.54
C THR A 16 22.61 -30.43 -10.45
N SER A 17 21.41 -30.22 -9.89
CA SER A 17 21.14 -30.02 -8.46
C SER A 17 22.29 -29.44 -7.60
N ALA A 18 22.40 -28.12 -7.54
CA ALA A 18 23.03 -27.44 -6.41
C ALA A 18 21.92 -26.88 -5.50
N PRO A 19 21.89 -27.20 -4.20
CA PRO A 19 20.91 -26.60 -3.29
C PRO A 19 21.18 -25.09 -3.14
N PRO A 20 20.15 -24.27 -2.89
CA PRO A 20 20.32 -22.85 -2.63
C PRO A 20 21.16 -22.66 -1.35
N ARG A 21 22.30 -21.96 -1.46
CA ARG A 21 23.05 -21.50 -0.28
C ARG A 21 22.16 -20.51 0.47
N VAL A 22 21.83 -20.83 1.72
CA VAL A 22 21.17 -19.93 2.66
C VAL A 22 22.11 -18.74 2.89
N PRO A 23 21.67 -17.49 2.74
CA PRO A 23 22.45 -16.33 3.18
C PRO A 23 22.65 -16.41 4.70
N GLU A 24 23.91 -16.44 5.11
CA GLU A 24 24.34 -16.35 6.50
C GLU A 24 23.79 -15.05 7.15
N PRO A 25 23.23 -15.09 8.37
CA PRO A 25 22.81 -13.89 9.07
C PRO A 25 24.03 -13.04 9.41
N ALA A 26 24.09 -11.80 8.88
CA ALA A 26 25.09 -10.84 9.28
C ALA A 26 24.97 -10.54 10.78
N GLU A 27 26.02 -10.83 11.55
CA GLU A 27 26.14 -10.41 12.94
C GLU A 27 26.05 -8.88 13.05
N PRO A 28 25.36 -8.33 14.06
CA PRO A 28 25.25 -6.89 14.24
C PRO A 28 26.56 -6.31 14.80
N PRO A 29 27.22 -5.35 14.13
CA PRO A 29 28.27 -4.57 14.75
C PRO A 29 27.63 -3.63 15.79
N GLY A 30 27.84 -3.97 17.06
CA GLY A 30 27.70 -3.03 18.16
C GLY A 30 28.77 -1.95 18.12
N HIS A 31 28.42 -0.82 18.76
CA HIS A 31 29.26 0.33 19.11
C HIS A 31 29.47 1.40 18.03
N SER A 32 28.80 2.54 18.20
CA SER A 32 29.49 3.77 18.63
C SER A 32 28.52 4.92 18.90
N SER A 33 28.66 5.49 20.09
CA SER A 33 28.14 6.79 20.48
C SER A 33 28.72 7.91 19.61
N GLY A 34 27.88 8.87 19.21
CA GLY A 34 28.31 10.08 18.54
C GLY A 34 27.22 11.14 18.55
N HIS A 35 27.35 12.11 19.46
CA HIS A 35 26.56 13.33 19.48
C HIS A 35 26.97 14.21 18.29
N SER A 36 26.02 14.72 17.51
CA SER A 36 26.17 16.03 16.87
C SER A 36 24.81 16.65 16.54
N SER A 37 24.57 17.79 17.18
CA SER A 37 23.51 18.74 16.89
C SER A 37 23.74 19.38 15.52
N GLY A 38 22.80 19.22 14.61
CA GLY A 38 22.77 19.92 13.33
C GLY A 38 21.34 20.37 13.04
N ARG A 39 21.02 21.63 13.40
CA ARG A 39 19.81 22.31 12.95
C ARG A 39 19.92 22.51 11.43
N SER A 40 19.23 21.67 10.67
CA SER A 40 18.97 21.92 9.25
C SER A 40 17.51 22.33 9.10
N SER A 41 17.34 23.56 8.63
CA SER A 41 16.13 24.14 8.05
C SER A 41 15.38 23.13 7.17
N GLY A 42 14.11 22.94 7.48
CA GLY A 42 13.32 21.80 7.02
C GLY A 42 13.00 21.76 5.52
N PRO A 43 12.68 20.58 4.99
CA PRO A 43 11.77 20.43 3.87
C PRO A 43 10.30 20.60 4.35
N PRO A 44 9.38 21.06 3.49
CA PRO A 44 7.95 21.15 3.82
C PRO A 44 7.39 19.78 4.24
N PRO A 45 6.35 19.72 5.10
CA PRO A 45 5.66 18.47 5.38
C PRO A 45 5.10 17.95 4.05
N GLN A 46 5.56 16.78 3.61
CA GLN A 46 4.93 16.08 2.50
C GLN A 46 3.63 15.46 3.03
N PRO A 47 2.44 15.95 2.65
CA PRO A 47 1.19 15.40 3.11
C PRO A 47 0.62 14.57 1.97
N VAL A 48 1.01 13.30 1.86
CA VAL A 48 0.16 12.22 1.36
C VAL A 48 0.97 10.92 1.46
N GLY A 49 0.91 10.30 2.63
CA GLY A 49 1.07 8.86 2.69
C GLY A 49 -0.12 8.25 1.95
N HIS A 50 0.00 8.08 0.63
CA HIS A 50 -0.75 7.03 -0.05
C HIS A 50 -0.29 5.76 0.66
N GLN A 51 -1.07 5.27 1.62
CA GLN A 51 -0.84 3.95 2.17
C GLN A 51 -0.88 3.03 0.96
N THR A 52 0.29 2.54 0.56
CA THR A 52 0.41 1.67 -0.61
C THR A 52 -0.49 0.48 -0.33
N ALA A 53 -1.64 0.45 -1.01
CA ALA A 53 -2.60 -0.62 -0.85
C ALA A 53 -1.87 -1.95 -1.08
N SER A 54 -2.00 -2.88 -0.13
CA SER A 54 -1.36 -4.19 -0.28
C SER A 54 -1.90 -4.90 -1.53
N ILE A 55 -1.13 -5.84 -2.08
CA ILE A 55 -1.55 -6.64 -3.24
C ILE A 55 -2.93 -7.29 -3.01
N GLY A 56 -3.20 -7.74 -1.78
CA GLY A 56 -4.50 -8.28 -1.40
C GLY A 56 -5.63 -7.24 -1.47
N HIS A 57 -5.37 -5.99 -1.06
CA HIS A 57 -6.35 -4.92 -1.19
C HIS A 57 -6.66 -4.60 -2.66
N GLN A 58 -5.63 -4.54 -3.51
CA GLN A 58 -5.82 -4.33 -4.94
C GLN A 58 -6.62 -5.46 -5.60
N ALA A 59 -6.30 -6.72 -5.30
CA ALA A 59 -7.05 -7.87 -5.81
C ALA A 59 -8.53 -7.83 -5.37
N ALA A 60 -8.79 -7.53 -4.10
CA ALA A 60 -10.14 -7.38 -3.58
C ALA A 60 -10.89 -6.22 -4.26
N ALA A 61 -10.24 -5.06 -4.45
CA ALA A 61 -10.82 -3.92 -5.14
C ALA A 61 -11.25 -4.28 -6.56
N GLN A 62 -10.42 -5.06 -7.29
CA GLN A 62 -10.75 -5.51 -8.64
C GLN A 62 -11.91 -6.50 -8.66
N LEU A 63 -11.95 -7.46 -7.73
CA LEU A 63 -13.06 -8.42 -7.60
C LEU A 63 -14.38 -7.72 -7.26
N LEU A 64 -14.32 -6.65 -6.48
CA LEU A 64 -15.46 -5.83 -6.08
C LEU A 64 -15.81 -4.74 -7.11
N GLY A 65 -15.04 -4.59 -8.18
CA GLY A 65 -15.23 -3.53 -9.18
C GLY A 65 -15.10 -2.11 -8.62
N LEU A 66 -14.29 -1.93 -7.56
CA LEU A 66 -14.07 -0.62 -6.94
C LEU A 66 -13.22 0.26 -7.86
N ARG A 67 -13.52 1.55 -7.85
CA ARG A 67 -12.80 2.57 -8.62
C ARG A 67 -12.41 3.74 -7.75
N GLU A 68 -11.24 4.30 -8.02
CA GLU A 68 -10.82 5.56 -7.41
C GLU A 68 -11.52 6.74 -8.08
N VAL A 69 -11.93 7.71 -7.27
CA VAL A 69 -12.57 8.95 -7.73
C VAL A 69 -11.95 10.13 -7.01
N VAL A 70 -11.73 11.21 -7.76
CA VAL A 70 -11.34 12.50 -7.18
C VAL A 70 -12.61 13.25 -6.81
N LEU A 71 -12.76 13.56 -5.52
CA LEU A 71 -13.90 14.31 -5.02
C LEU A 71 -13.49 15.76 -4.70
N PRO A 72 -14.34 16.74 -5.03
CA PRO A 72 -14.15 18.11 -4.54
C PRO A 72 -14.14 18.15 -3.02
N ALA A 73 -13.27 18.97 -2.42
CA ALA A 73 -13.17 19.12 -0.97
C ALA A 73 -14.51 19.47 -0.31
N ALA A 74 -15.36 20.27 -0.98
CA ALA A 74 -16.69 20.61 -0.51
C ALA A 74 -17.62 19.39 -0.37
N VAL A 75 -17.51 18.40 -1.28
CA VAL A 75 -18.29 17.15 -1.21
C VAL A 75 -17.84 16.31 -0.02
N VAL A 76 -16.52 16.24 0.20
CA VAL A 76 -15.95 15.53 1.34
C VAL A 76 -16.38 16.17 2.67
N ALA A 77 -16.35 17.51 2.75
CA ALA A 77 -16.81 18.24 3.93
C ALA A 77 -18.31 18.01 4.20
N ALA A 78 -19.14 18.05 3.15
CA ALA A 78 -20.56 17.73 3.27
C ALA A 78 -20.80 16.30 3.79
N ALA A 79 -19.99 15.34 3.34
CA ALA A 79 -20.07 13.97 3.84
C ALA A 79 -19.69 13.86 5.34
N ASP A 80 -18.64 14.55 5.82
CA ASP A 80 -18.30 14.54 7.26
C ASP A 80 -19.41 15.16 8.12
N LEU A 81 -20.10 16.20 7.62
CA LEU A 81 -21.25 16.80 8.30
C LEU A 81 -22.43 15.83 8.38
N LEU A 82 -22.83 15.22 7.26
CA LEU A 82 -23.93 14.25 7.22
C LEU A 82 -23.65 13.03 8.11
N LEU A 83 -22.41 12.54 8.11
CA LEU A 83 -22.00 11.46 9.00
C LEU A 83 -22.01 11.89 10.46
N GLY A 84 -21.72 13.16 10.75
CA GLY A 84 -21.83 13.74 12.09
C GLY A 84 -23.26 13.76 12.60
N ASP A 85 -24.21 14.17 11.77
CA ASP A 85 -25.64 14.18 12.10
C ASP A 85 -26.14 12.75 12.37
N ALA A 86 -25.70 11.77 11.56
CA ALA A 86 -26.07 10.37 11.71
C ALA A 86 -25.55 9.72 13.02
N LEU A 87 -24.57 10.32 13.71
CA LEU A 87 -24.15 9.86 15.04
C LEU A 87 -25.23 10.05 16.10
N GLY A 88 -26.15 10.98 15.89
CA GLY A 88 -27.32 11.21 16.75
C GLY A 88 -28.48 10.26 16.48
N SER A 89 -28.35 9.32 15.54
CA SER A 89 -29.41 8.36 15.21
C SER A 89 -29.83 7.50 16.42
N ASP A 90 -31.13 7.32 16.58
CA ASP A 90 -31.72 6.40 17.56
C ASP A 90 -31.43 4.93 17.22
N ASP A 91 -31.32 4.62 15.93
CA ASP A 91 -30.89 3.29 15.48
C ASP A 91 -29.39 3.06 15.78
N PRO A 92 -29.04 2.09 16.65
CA PRO A 92 -27.66 1.82 16.99
C PRO A 92 -26.82 1.37 15.80
N VAL A 93 -27.40 0.67 14.83
CA VAL A 93 -26.68 0.17 13.65
C VAL A 93 -26.26 1.34 12.77
N THR A 94 -27.17 2.27 12.51
CA THR A 94 -26.88 3.50 11.76
C THR A 94 -25.81 4.34 12.46
N ARG A 95 -25.89 4.50 13.78
CA ARG A 95 -24.90 5.25 14.56
C ARG A 95 -23.50 4.63 14.50
N GLU A 96 -23.40 3.31 14.63
CA GLU A 96 -22.12 2.60 14.53
C GLU A 96 -21.53 2.69 13.12
N ALA A 97 -22.36 2.47 12.10
CA ALA A 97 -21.96 2.59 10.70
C ALA A 97 -21.47 4.00 10.37
N ALA A 98 -22.15 5.04 10.87
CA ALA A 98 -21.74 6.43 10.71
C ALA A 98 -20.40 6.70 11.40
N ALA A 99 -20.20 6.23 12.64
CA ALA A 99 -18.93 6.38 13.36
C ALA A 99 -17.76 5.71 12.63
N ALA A 100 -17.94 4.45 12.20
CA ALA A 100 -16.92 3.71 11.47
C ALA A 100 -16.58 4.38 10.13
N THR A 101 -17.59 4.86 9.41
CA THR A 101 -17.40 5.51 8.10
C THR A 101 -16.71 6.86 8.26
N ARG A 102 -17.12 7.67 9.24
CA ARG A 102 -16.49 8.96 9.55
C ARG A 102 -15.04 8.81 9.99
N GLY A 103 -14.75 7.80 10.80
CA GLY A 103 -13.38 7.45 11.20
C GLY A 103 -12.50 7.11 10.00
N ARG A 104 -12.97 6.25 9.10
CA ARG A 104 -12.25 5.91 7.85
C ARG A 104 -12.05 7.12 6.95
N LEU A 105 -13.07 7.98 6.81
CA LEU A 105 -12.99 9.20 6.01
C LEU A 105 -11.90 10.14 6.55
N ARG A 106 -11.89 10.39 7.87
CA ARG A 106 -10.88 11.25 8.51
C ARG A 106 -9.47 10.67 8.42
N ALA A 107 -9.33 9.36 8.61
CA ALA A 107 -8.04 8.68 8.42
C ALA A 107 -7.53 8.83 6.98
N ALA A 108 -8.40 8.71 5.96
CA ALA A 108 -8.03 8.92 4.57
C ALA A 108 -7.59 10.36 4.27
N LEU A 109 -8.07 11.33 5.05
CA LEU A 109 -7.69 12.75 4.95
C LEU A 109 -6.50 13.14 5.83
N GLY A 110 -5.97 12.22 6.66
CA GLY A 110 -4.91 12.52 7.62
C GLY A 110 -5.37 13.37 8.82
N LEU A 111 -6.65 13.30 9.17
CA LEU A 111 -7.28 14.06 10.27
C LEU A 111 -7.54 13.21 11.52
N ALA A 112 -6.93 12.03 11.62
CA ALA A 112 -7.11 11.07 12.71
C ALA A 112 -6.26 11.40 13.94
#